data_AF-Q1IS51-F1
#
_entry.id   AF-Q1IS51-F1
#
_cell.length_a   1.000
_cell.length_b   1.000
_cell.length_c   1.000
_cell.angle_alpha   90.00
_cell.angle_beta   90.00
_cell.angle_gamma   90.00
#
_symmetry.space_group_name_H-M   'P 1'
#
loop_
_entity.id
_entity.type
_entity.pdbx_description
1 polymer ?
#
loop_
_entity_poly.entity_id
_entity_poly.type
_entity_poly.pdbx_seq_one_letter_code
_entity_poly.pdbx_strand_id
1 'polypeptide(L)'
;MKKAKFAFLASCLVLSLQAIFPQGIQSNIVNLPLTGNWKQAAEIEKDSSAPGTQVFYDLTTGSVLQIRYDYQLREVTDISQQFSNAGKGASTPDGARILMSAMFPLPSKYSQAIASSIHEGHTAKLWEVRDPGNAQWFYVANLFGGYRMHGGGTSSEIQEEFLPMKINKAEHRSVAGADVLLFEAETDRPSIDAAMKRFKMPGALKDQRLRYGWIQFSPGGITSSESIISLAFATPVNSGIDVSGVLDQLAANYKKTENKN
;
A
#
# COMPACT_ATOMS: atom_id res chain seq x y z
N MET A 1 26.62 16.86 55.69
CA MET A 1 25.60 16.02 55.02
C MET A 1 24.42 16.91 54.58
N LYS A 2 23.83 16.62 53.40
CA LYS A 2 22.70 17.26 52.66
C LYS A 2 23.19 18.03 51.42
N LYS A 3 23.60 17.32 50.35
CA LYS A 3 22.82 16.69 49.25
C LYS A 3 22.17 17.70 48.29
N ALA A 4 22.80 17.78 47.12
CA ALA A 4 22.28 18.27 45.84
C ALA A 4 20.85 17.81 45.56
N LYS A 5 19.98 18.74 45.15
CA LYS A 5 18.63 18.45 44.64
C LYS A 5 18.13 19.52 43.65
N PHE A 6 18.90 19.89 42.61
CA PHE A 6 18.38 20.81 41.59
C PHE A 6 18.89 20.57 40.16
N ALA A 7 19.28 19.33 39.81
CA ALA A 7 19.78 19.02 38.47
C ALA A 7 19.02 17.89 37.73
N PHE A 8 17.82 17.49 38.19
CA PHE A 8 17.12 16.33 37.60
C PHE A 8 15.80 16.65 36.87
N LEU A 9 15.35 17.92 36.86
CA LEU A 9 14.09 18.29 36.20
C LEU A 9 14.25 18.80 34.76
N ALA A 10 15.46 19.16 34.33
CA ALA A 10 15.70 19.66 32.98
C ALA A 10 15.91 18.53 31.94
N SER A 11 16.47 17.37 32.33
CA SER A 11 16.74 16.28 31.37
C SER A 11 15.52 15.44 31.00
N CYS A 12 14.44 15.46 31.79
CA CYS A 12 13.20 14.76 31.42
C CYS A 12 12.30 15.56 30.47
N LEU A 13 12.53 16.87 30.32
CA LEU A 13 11.71 17.73 29.46
C LEU A 13 12.18 17.75 27.99
N VAL A 14 13.44 17.39 27.72
CA VAL A 14 13.98 17.36 26.35
C VAL A 14 13.64 16.04 25.63
N LEU A 15 13.33 14.97 26.37
CA LEU A 15 12.95 13.66 25.81
C LEU A 15 11.46 13.52 25.48
N SER A 16 10.60 14.48 25.88
CA SER A 16 9.17 14.47 25.57
C SER A 16 8.77 15.42 24.43
N LEU A 17 9.68 16.28 23.96
CA LEU A 17 9.42 17.24 22.88
C LEU A 17 9.72 16.70 21.46
N GLN A 18 10.31 15.51 21.32
CA GLN A 18 10.52 14.89 20.00
C GLN A 18 9.24 14.25 19.40
N ALA A 19 8.12 14.28 20.12
CA ALA A 19 6.87 13.63 19.73
C ALA A 19 5.80 14.57 19.12
N ILE A 20 6.15 15.81 18.72
CA ILE A 20 5.17 16.80 18.23
C ILE A 20 5.43 17.22 16.77
N PHE A 21 6.51 16.78 16.14
CA PHE A 21 6.72 17.01 14.70
C PHE A 21 6.23 15.80 13.90
N PRO A 22 5.49 16.00 12.80
CA PRO A 22 5.18 14.91 11.86
C PRO A 22 6.50 14.23 11.47
N GLN A 23 6.65 12.97 11.83
CA GLN A 23 7.84 12.21 11.48
C GLN A 23 7.63 11.62 10.09
N GLY A 24 8.51 11.97 9.16
CA GLY A 24 8.56 11.32 7.85
C GLY A 24 8.92 9.84 7.98
N ILE A 25 8.67 9.08 6.93
CA ILE A 25 9.01 7.67 6.84
C ILE A 25 10.54 7.52 6.80
N GLN A 26 11.07 6.77 7.76
CA GLN A 26 12.48 6.37 7.82
C GLN A 26 12.58 4.89 7.42
N SER A 27 13.10 4.63 6.24
CA SER A 27 13.29 3.27 5.70
C SER A 27 14.77 3.04 5.43
N ASN A 28 15.22 1.79 5.54
CA ASN A 28 16.57 1.42 5.11
C ASN A 28 16.72 1.39 3.57
N ILE A 29 15.63 1.53 2.82
CA ILE A 29 15.61 1.62 1.35
C ILE A 29 15.66 3.08 0.94
N VAL A 30 14.68 3.88 1.37
CA VAL A 30 14.60 5.30 1.05
C VAL A 30 13.77 6.08 2.07
N ASN A 31 14.30 7.20 2.53
CA ASN A 31 13.58 8.10 3.44
C ASN A 31 12.60 8.98 2.67
N LEU A 32 11.36 9.07 3.16
CA LEU A 32 10.31 9.87 2.54
C LEU A 32 9.75 10.87 3.57
N PRO A 33 9.94 12.19 3.38
CA PRO A 33 9.44 13.21 4.29
C PRO A 33 7.93 13.45 4.12
N LEU A 34 7.13 12.37 4.12
CA LEU A 34 5.68 12.43 4.10
C LEU A 34 5.17 12.87 5.47
N THR A 35 4.31 13.90 5.48
CA THR A 35 3.68 14.37 6.71
C THR A 35 2.71 13.31 7.21
N GLY A 36 2.76 12.99 8.50
CA GLY A 36 1.84 12.04 9.13
C GLY A 36 2.37 11.53 10.48
N ASN A 37 1.57 10.70 11.15
CA ASN A 37 1.98 9.98 12.35
C ASN A 37 2.42 8.56 11.98
N TRP A 38 3.45 8.49 11.13
CA TRP A 38 3.95 7.25 10.56
C TRP A 38 4.68 6.41 11.59
N LYS A 39 4.33 5.12 11.65
CA LYS A 39 5.07 4.11 12.38
C LYS A 39 5.33 2.90 11.51
N GLN A 40 6.51 2.31 11.64
CA GLN A 40 6.79 1.04 11.00
C GLN A 40 5.92 -0.06 11.64
N ALA A 41 5.27 -0.87 10.79
CA ALA A 41 4.30 -1.89 11.16
C ALA A 41 4.91 -3.28 10.95
N ALA A 42 5.87 -3.64 11.79
CA ALA A 42 6.63 -4.90 11.69
C ALA A 42 5.73 -6.16 11.78
N GLU A 43 4.57 -6.06 12.43
CA GLU A 43 3.57 -7.12 12.46
C GLU A 43 2.94 -7.38 11.08
N ILE A 44 2.82 -6.35 10.24
CA ILE A 44 2.34 -6.48 8.86
C ILE A 44 3.46 -7.03 7.97
N GLU A 45 4.69 -6.56 8.17
CA GLU A 45 5.87 -7.04 7.43
C GLU A 45 6.07 -8.56 7.57
N LYS A 46 5.86 -9.11 8.79
CA LYS A 46 5.96 -10.55 9.06
C LYS A 46 4.90 -11.39 8.36
N ASP A 47 3.71 -10.81 8.17
CA ASP A 47 2.58 -11.45 7.49
C ASP A 47 2.58 -11.15 5.98
N SER A 48 3.48 -10.28 5.49
CA SER A 48 3.63 -9.95 4.07
C SER A 48 4.20 -11.15 3.30
N SER A 49 3.63 -11.43 2.14
CA SER A 49 4.11 -12.49 1.25
C SER A 49 5.41 -12.13 0.51
N ALA A 50 5.90 -10.89 0.64
CA ALA A 50 7.10 -10.40 -0.02
C ALA A 50 8.22 -10.10 1.00
N PRO A 51 9.24 -10.99 1.13
CA PRO A 51 10.38 -10.77 2.01
C PRO A 51 11.05 -9.41 1.77
N GLY A 52 11.52 -8.76 2.83
CA GLY A 52 12.21 -7.47 2.74
C GLY A 52 11.31 -6.25 2.51
N THR A 53 9.98 -6.44 2.49
CA THR A 53 9.03 -5.32 2.48
C THR A 53 9.04 -4.60 3.82
N GLN A 54 9.21 -3.28 3.79
CA GLN A 54 8.99 -2.40 4.94
C GLN A 54 7.62 -1.75 4.84
N VAL A 55 6.84 -1.84 5.90
CA VAL A 55 5.46 -1.32 5.94
C VAL A 55 5.38 -0.21 6.97
N PHE A 56 4.81 0.91 6.59
CA PHE A 56 4.56 2.07 7.43
C PHE A 56 3.07 2.35 7.48
N TYR A 57 2.58 2.65 8.67
CA TYR A 57 1.18 2.91 8.93
C TYR A 57 1.03 4.25 9.66
N ASP A 58 0.19 5.13 9.12
CA ASP A 58 -0.19 6.37 9.78
C ASP A 58 -1.36 6.11 10.74
N LEU A 59 -1.08 6.17 12.05
CA LEU A 59 -2.06 5.89 13.08
C LEU A 59 -3.24 6.88 13.11
N THR A 60 -3.06 8.08 12.55
CA THR A 60 -4.08 9.13 12.57
C THR A 60 -5.06 8.94 11.42
N THR A 61 -4.54 8.80 10.21
CA THR A 61 -5.37 8.73 9.00
C THR A 61 -5.76 7.29 8.63
N GLY A 62 -5.03 6.30 9.15
CA GLY A 62 -5.12 4.93 8.66
C GLY A 62 -4.65 4.84 7.22
N SER A 63 -3.55 5.51 6.89
CA SER A 63 -2.85 5.31 5.62
C SER A 63 -1.79 4.23 5.78
N VAL A 64 -1.54 3.45 4.73
CA VAL A 64 -0.44 2.48 4.69
C VAL A 64 0.49 2.82 3.53
N LEU A 65 1.78 2.60 3.73
CA LEU A 65 2.80 2.68 2.71
C LEU A 65 3.73 1.46 2.83
N GLN A 66 4.08 0.86 1.70
CA GLN A 66 4.93 -0.33 1.60
C GLN A 66 6.10 0.00 0.67
N ILE A 67 7.32 -0.34 1.08
CA ILE A 67 8.55 -0.14 0.30
C ILE A 67 9.30 -1.46 0.26
N ARG A 68 9.75 -1.89 -0.92
CA ARG A 68 10.65 -3.03 -1.07
C ARG A 68 11.57 -2.87 -2.28
N TYR A 69 12.61 -3.68 -2.33
CA TYR A 69 13.36 -3.88 -3.57
C TYR A 69 12.69 -4.98 -4.40
N ASP A 70 12.47 -4.72 -5.68
CA ASP A 70 12.14 -5.72 -6.68
C ASP A 70 13.35 -5.94 -7.60
N TYR A 71 13.46 -7.15 -8.15
CA TYR A 71 14.59 -7.54 -9.00
C TYR A 71 14.36 -7.20 -10.47
N GLN A 72 13.12 -6.93 -10.87
CA GLN A 72 12.73 -6.63 -12.25
C GLN A 72 11.59 -5.63 -12.27
N LEU A 73 11.58 -4.77 -13.28
CA LEU A 73 10.44 -3.89 -13.52
C LEU A 73 9.31 -4.80 -13.93
N ARG A 74 8.12 -4.54 -13.41
CA ARG A 74 6.97 -5.23 -13.94
C ARG A 74 6.83 -4.86 -15.40
N GLU A 75 6.44 -5.83 -16.21
CA GLU A 75 6.37 -5.59 -17.64
C GLU A 75 5.46 -4.38 -17.90
N VAL A 76 5.95 -3.43 -18.69
CA VAL A 76 5.17 -2.24 -19.08
C VAL A 76 3.86 -2.66 -19.73
N THR A 77 3.85 -3.81 -20.42
CA THR A 77 2.68 -4.47 -21.01
C THR A 77 1.58 -4.83 -20.02
N ASP A 78 1.91 -5.16 -18.76
CA ASP A 78 0.92 -5.55 -17.74
C ASP A 78 -0.04 -4.40 -17.41
N ILE A 79 0.42 -3.16 -17.56
CA ILE A 79 -0.35 -1.96 -17.23
C ILE A 79 -0.53 -1.00 -18.42
N SER A 80 0.07 -1.28 -19.58
CA SER A 80 0.05 -0.39 -20.75
C SER A 80 -1.36 -0.14 -21.28
N GLN A 81 -2.24 -1.13 -21.18
CA GLN A 81 -3.66 -0.99 -21.56
C GLN A 81 -4.39 0.08 -20.75
N GLN A 82 -3.87 0.40 -19.56
CA GLN A 82 -4.41 1.44 -18.70
C GLN A 82 -3.87 2.84 -19.04
N PHE A 83 -2.76 2.95 -19.78
CA PHE A 83 -2.12 4.24 -20.06
C PHE A 83 -3.00 5.17 -20.89
N SER A 84 -3.65 4.66 -21.93
CA SER A 84 -4.53 5.45 -22.80
C SER A 84 -5.87 5.80 -22.15
N ASN A 85 -6.30 5.00 -21.16
CA ASN A 85 -7.60 5.08 -20.53
C ASN A 85 -7.59 5.77 -19.15
N ALA A 86 -6.42 5.95 -18.54
CA ALA A 86 -6.27 6.61 -17.25
C ALA A 86 -6.93 8.00 -17.25
N GLY A 87 -7.76 8.26 -16.24
CA GLY A 87 -8.52 9.49 -16.08
C GLY A 87 -9.71 9.67 -17.04
N LYS A 88 -9.89 8.79 -18.03
CA LYS A 88 -10.94 8.87 -19.07
C LYS A 88 -11.93 7.72 -19.02
N GLY A 89 -11.52 6.56 -18.51
CA GLY A 89 -12.35 5.36 -18.41
C GLY A 89 -13.32 5.37 -17.22
N ALA A 90 -14.36 4.54 -17.33
CA ALA A 90 -15.22 4.20 -16.19
C ALA A 90 -14.45 3.31 -15.19
N SER A 91 -15.00 3.15 -13.98
CA SER A 91 -14.44 2.25 -12.99
C SER A 91 -14.50 0.79 -13.48
N THR A 92 -13.36 0.08 -13.50
CA THR A 92 -13.27 -1.34 -13.89
C THR A 92 -12.51 -2.17 -12.83
N PRO A 93 -12.69 -3.50 -12.80
CA PRO A 93 -11.94 -4.37 -11.87
C PRO A 93 -10.43 -4.47 -12.16
N ASP A 94 -9.97 -4.01 -13.33
CA ASP A 94 -8.57 -4.18 -13.76
C ASP A 94 -7.57 -3.52 -12.81
N GLY A 95 -7.90 -2.34 -12.28
CA GLY A 95 -7.02 -1.63 -11.36
C GLY A 95 -6.81 -2.39 -10.05
N ALA A 96 -7.88 -2.98 -9.51
CA ALA A 96 -7.80 -3.81 -8.31
C ALA A 96 -6.94 -5.06 -8.54
N ARG A 97 -7.13 -5.73 -9.69
CA ARG A 97 -6.30 -6.87 -10.10
C ARG A 97 -4.82 -6.50 -10.18
N ILE A 98 -4.47 -5.40 -10.86
CA ILE A 98 -3.07 -4.92 -10.99
C ILE A 98 -2.46 -4.67 -9.60
N LEU A 99 -3.15 -3.93 -8.74
CA LEU A 99 -2.68 -3.59 -7.40
C LEU A 99 -2.49 -4.82 -6.52
N MET A 100 -3.40 -5.79 -6.59
CA MET A 100 -3.30 -7.04 -5.86
C MET A 100 -2.13 -7.90 -6.34
N SER A 101 -1.93 -8.00 -7.65
CA SER A 101 -0.79 -8.73 -8.21
C SER A 101 0.54 -8.02 -7.98
N ALA A 102 0.55 -6.72 -7.62
CA ALA A 102 1.76 -5.91 -7.45
C ALA A 102 2.21 -5.86 -5.98
N MET A 103 1.39 -5.23 -5.13
CA MET A 103 1.80 -4.76 -3.80
C MET A 103 0.75 -5.02 -2.70
N PHE A 104 -0.48 -5.41 -3.06
CA PHE A 104 -1.54 -5.75 -2.10
C PHE A 104 -2.03 -7.20 -2.30
N PRO A 105 -1.14 -8.20 -2.21
CA PRO A 105 -1.50 -9.58 -2.47
C PRO A 105 -2.53 -10.08 -1.47
N LEU A 106 -3.30 -11.09 -1.90
CA LEU A 106 -4.24 -11.77 -1.02
C LEU A 106 -3.49 -12.41 0.16
N PRO A 107 -3.90 -12.18 1.41
CA PRO A 107 -3.20 -12.73 2.57
C PRO A 107 -3.22 -14.27 2.56
N SER A 108 -2.06 -14.90 2.75
CA SER A 108 -1.95 -16.37 2.73
C SER A 108 -2.86 -17.06 3.75
N LYS A 109 -3.04 -16.49 4.95
CA LYS A 109 -3.94 -17.04 5.97
C LYS A 109 -5.41 -16.99 5.54
N TYR A 110 -5.81 -15.96 4.79
CA TYR A 110 -7.14 -15.90 4.19
C TYR A 110 -7.31 -17.04 3.17
N SER A 111 -6.39 -17.15 2.21
CA SER A 111 -6.43 -18.20 1.19
C SER A 111 -6.48 -19.60 1.79
N GLN A 112 -5.71 -19.86 2.85
CA GLN A 112 -5.73 -21.13 3.59
C GLN A 112 -7.09 -21.39 4.26
N ALA A 113 -7.70 -20.37 4.86
CA ALA A 113 -8.95 -20.51 5.60
C ALA A 113 -10.15 -20.86 4.71
N ILE A 114 -10.14 -20.44 3.44
CA ILE A 114 -11.25 -20.67 2.49
C ILE A 114 -10.96 -21.76 1.47
N ALA A 115 -9.73 -22.30 1.42
CA ALA A 115 -9.31 -23.24 0.39
C ALA A 115 -10.25 -24.47 0.27
N SER A 116 -10.75 -24.97 1.39
CA SER A 116 -11.66 -26.12 1.40
C SER A 116 -13.08 -25.78 0.95
N SER A 117 -13.54 -24.53 1.07
CA SER A 117 -14.92 -24.11 0.78
C SER A 117 -15.06 -23.28 -0.50
N ILE A 118 -13.97 -23.06 -1.22
CA ILE A 118 -13.95 -22.25 -2.44
C ILE A 118 -14.88 -22.78 -3.55
N HIS A 119 -15.12 -24.09 -3.56
CA HIS A 119 -15.99 -24.78 -4.50
C HIS A 119 -17.49 -24.75 -4.11
N GLU A 120 -17.84 -24.20 -2.94
CA GLU A 120 -19.21 -24.15 -2.43
C GLU A 120 -20.01 -22.94 -2.97
N GLY A 121 -19.41 -22.15 -3.86
CA GLY A 121 -20.07 -21.05 -4.58
C GLY A 121 -20.20 -19.75 -3.80
N HIS A 122 -20.16 -19.78 -2.47
CA HIS A 122 -20.06 -18.59 -1.62
C HIS A 122 -18.87 -18.69 -0.66
N THR A 123 -17.78 -17.98 -0.99
CA THR A 123 -16.63 -17.85 -0.08
C THR A 123 -16.79 -16.67 0.86
N ALA A 124 -16.43 -16.89 2.12
CA ALA A 124 -16.32 -15.85 3.13
C ALA A 124 -15.45 -14.68 2.62
N LYS A 125 -15.91 -13.44 2.84
CA LYS A 125 -15.14 -12.23 2.57
C LYS A 125 -13.97 -12.11 3.56
N LEU A 126 -12.96 -11.29 3.26
CA LEU A 126 -11.77 -11.13 4.13
C LEU A 126 -12.14 -10.79 5.57
N TRP A 127 -13.14 -9.94 5.79
CA TRP A 127 -13.56 -9.52 7.13
C TRP A 127 -14.46 -10.54 7.86
N GLU A 128 -14.87 -11.61 7.19
CA GLU A 128 -15.72 -12.67 7.75
C GLU A 128 -14.89 -13.84 8.31
N VAL A 129 -13.61 -13.94 7.93
CA VAL A 129 -12.70 -14.94 8.49
C VAL A 129 -12.38 -14.62 9.95
N ARG A 130 -12.38 -15.66 10.80
CA ARG A 130 -12.20 -15.55 12.26
C ARG A 130 -10.80 -15.08 12.68
N ASP A 131 -9.84 -15.06 11.78
CA ASP A 131 -8.51 -14.48 12.01
C ASP A 131 -8.62 -12.96 12.29
N PRO A 132 -8.04 -12.42 13.38
CA PRO A 132 -8.05 -10.99 13.65
C PRO A 132 -7.56 -10.13 12.48
N GLY A 133 -6.72 -10.71 11.60
CA GLY A 133 -6.08 -10.01 10.49
C GLY A 133 -5.14 -8.91 10.98
N ASN A 134 -4.59 -8.18 10.03
CA ASN A 134 -3.86 -6.94 10.29
C ASN A 134 -4.43 -5.82 9.42
N ALA A 135 -3.96 -4.58 9.61
CA ALA A 135 -4.50 -3.44 8.86
C ALA A 135 -4.33 -3.57 7.33
N GLN A 136 -3.39 -4.40 6.84
CA GLN A 136 -3.23 -4.65 5.40
C GLN A 136 -4.46 -5.33 4.79
N TRP A 137 -5.11 -6.22 5.54
CA TRP A 137 -6.29 -6.97 5.09
C TRP A 137 -7.45 -6.04 4.77
N PHE A 138 -7.57 -4.93 5.49
CA PHE A 138 -8.56 -3.91 5.19
C PHE A 138 -8.35 -3.34 3.78
N TYR A 139 -7.13 -3.01 3.39
CA TYR A 139 -6.88 -2.48 2.05
C TYR A 139 -7.09 -3.54 0.97
N VAL A 140 -6.73 -4.80 1.22
CA VAL A 140 -7.02 -5.89 0.28
C VAL A 140 -8.53 -6.13 0.16
N ALA A 141 -9.29 -6.01 1.26
CA ALA A 141 -10.75 -6.16 1.26
C ALA A 141 -11.48 -5.10 0.42
N ASN A 142 -10.83 -3.97 0.14
CA ASN A 142 -11.35 -2.93 -0.75
C ASN A 142 -10.88 -3.09 -2.21
N LEU A 143 -10.09 -4.13 -2.51
CA LEU A 143 -9.68 -4.52 -3.86
C LEU A 143 -10.32 -5.85 -4.27
N PHE A 144 -10.49 -6.78 -3.32
CA PHE A 144 -10.95 -8.14 -3.57
C PHE A 144 -12.40 -8.32 -3.15
N GLY A 145 -13.24 -8.67 -4.12
CA GLY A 145 -14.64 -9.02 -3.93
C GLY A 145 -14.84 -10.41 -3.35
N GLY A 146 -13.97 -11.39 -3.63
CA GLY A 146 -14.14 -12.78 -3.20
C GLY A 146 -13.96 -13.76 -4.36
N TYR A 147 -14.33 -15.01 -4.16
CA TYR A 147 -14.41 -15.98 -5.24
C TYR A 147 -15.85 -16.16 -5.69
N ARG A 148 -16.02 -16.33 -7.00
CA ARG A 148 -17.32 -16.61 -7.61
C ARG A 148 -17.20 -17.81 -8.55
N MET A 149 -18.15 -18.72 -8.45
CA MET A 149 -18.30 -19.78 -9.43
C MET A 149 -18.97 -19.24 -10.70
N HIS A 150 -18.31 -19.41 -11.83
CA HIS A 150 -18.88 -19.27 -13.16
C HIS A 150 -19.04 -20.65 -13.79
N GLY A 151 -20.27 -21.07 -14.06
CA GLY A 151 -20.53 -22.37 -14.67
C GLY A 151 -22.01 -22.74 -14.72
N GLY A 152 -22.42 -23.28 -15.86
CA GLY A 152 -23.72 -23.89 -16.11
C GLY A 152 -23.54 -25.15 -16.94
N GLY A 153 -24.20 -26.24 -16.53
CA GLY A 153 -24.25 -27.50 -17.28
C GLY A 153 -23.08 -28.45 -17.02
N THR A 154 -21.93 -28.24 -17.69
CA THR A 154 -20.87 -29.27 -17.83
C THR A 154 -19.49 -28.89 -17.27
N SER A 155 -19.26 -27.63 -16.90
CA SER A 155 -18.05 -27.20 -16.19
C SER A 155 -18.33 -26.00 -15.28
N SER A 156 -17.66 -26.00 -14.12
CA SER A 156 -17.66 -24.89 -13.18
C SER A 156 -16.23 -24.40 -13.01
N GLU A 157 -16.01 -23.12 -13.26
CA GLU A 157 -14.76 -22.42 -13.03
C GLU A 157 -14.90 -21.50 -11.82
N ILE A 158 -13.89 -21.49 -10.95
CA ILE A 158 -13.83 -20.56 -9.82
C ILE A 158 -12.99 -19.37 -10.29
N GLN A 159 -13.58 -18.19 -10.27
CA GLN A 159 -12.91 -16.95 -10.66
C GLN A 159 -12.79 -15.99 -9.47
N GLU A 160 -11.70 -15.25 -9.45
CA GLU A 160 -11.47 -14.14 -8.54
C GLU A 160 -12.32 -12.94 -8.96
N GLU A 161 -13.14 -12.44 -8.03
CA GLU A 161 -13.93 -11.23 -8.21
C GLU A 161 -13.16 -10.06 -7.63
N PHE A 162 -12.81 -9.08 -8.46
CA PHE A 162 -12.15 -7.84 -8.06
C PHE A 162 -13.15 -6.67 -8.02
N LEU A 163 -12.94 -5.72 -7.12
CA LEU A 163 -13.82 -4.57 -6.96
C LEU A 163 -13.49 -3.48 -8.01
N PRO A 164 -14.52 -2.81 -8.58
CA PRO A 164 -14.28 -1.73 -9.54
C PRO A 164 -13.51 -0.55 -8.94
N MET A 165 -12.53 -0.07 -9.70
CA MET A 165 -11.72 1.10 -9.36
C MET A 165 -11.62 2.06 -10.53
N LYS A 166 -11.57 3.36 -10.21
CA LYS A 166 -11.27 4.39 -11.20
C LYS A 166 -9.77 4.59 -11.29
N ILE A 167 -9.20 4.32 -12.45
CA ILE A 167 -7.78 4.56 -12.71
C ILE A 167 -7.60 6.04 -13.04
N ASN A 168 -6.84 6.74 -12.21
CA ASN A 168 -6.59 8.18 -12.36
C ASN A 168 -5.27 8.46 -13.08
N LYS A 169 -4.27 7.59 -12.89
CA LYS A 169 -2.97 7.69 -13.55
C LYS A 169 -2.42 6.30 -13.83
N ALA A 170 -1.93 6.10 -15.04
CA ALA A 170 -1.12 4.95 -15.40
C ALA A 170 -0.15 5.44 -16.47
N GLU A 171 1.14 5.52 -16.16
CA GLU A 171 2.13 6.04 -17.10
C GLU A 171 3.51 5.42 -16.87
N HIS A 172 4.27 5.34 -17.96
CA HIS A 172 5.70 5.14 -17.93
C HIS A 172 6.37 6.48 -18.25
N ARG A 173 7.31 6.92 -17.40
CA ARG A 173 8.06 8.15 -17.65
C ARG A 173 9.47 8.08 -17.11
N SER A 174 10.38 8.77 -17.78
CA SER A 174 11.73 9.01 -17.27
C SER A 174 11.73 10.23 -16.36
N VAL A 175 12.42 10.12 -15.23
CA VAL A 175 12.78 11.24 -14.36
C VAL A 175 14.31 11.33 -14.30
N ALA A 176 14.85 12.43 -13.77
CA ALA A 176 16.30 12.66 -13.81
C ALA A 176 17.09 11.57 -13.07
N GLY A 177 17.63 10.60 -13.83
CA GLY A 177 18.44 9.47 -13.36
C GLY A 177 17.68 8.14 -13.16
N ALA A 178 16.39 8.05 -13.53
CA ALA A 178 15.61 6.84 -13.35
C ALA A 178 14.44 6.73 -14.34
N ASP A 179 14.03 5.51 -14.64
CA ASP A 179 12.75 5.23 -15.28
C ASP A 179 11.71 4.81 -14.25
N VAL A 180 10.47 5.22 -14.46
CA VAL A 180 9.41 5.05 -13.47
C VAL A 180 8.13 4.56 -14.11
N LEU A 181 7.57 3.50 -13.52
CA LEU A 181 6.19 3.08 -13.74
C LEU A 181 5.31 3.62 -12.63
N LEU A 182 4.25 4.33 -13.00
CA LEU A 182 3.30 4.95 -12.10
C LEU A 182 1.92 4.37 -12.33
N PHE A 183 1.25 4.04 -11.23
CA PHE A 183 -0.14 3.60 -11.24
C PHE A 183 -0.87 4.22 -10.05
N GLU A 184 -2.03 4.81 -10.30
CA GLU A 184 -2.90 5.38 -9.29
C GLU A 184 -4.35 5.06 -9.61
N ALA A 185 -5.06 4.52 -8.62
CA ALA A 185 -6.48 4.20 -8.73
C ALA A 185 -7.22 4.56 -7.43
N GLU A 186 -8.49 4.90 -7.58
CA GLU A 186 -9.39 5.17 -6.46
C GLU A 186 -10.53 4.16 -6.43
N THR A 187 -10.96 3.77 -5.22
CA THR A 187 -12.15 2.93 -5.07
C THR A 187 -13.38 3.69 -5.57
N ASP A 188 -14.31 2.98 -6.22
CA ASP A 188 -15.54 3.60 -6.71
C ASP A 188 -16.47 4.02 -5.54
N ARG A 189 -16.40 3.28 -4.43
CA ARG A 189 -17.25 3.44 -3.24
C ARG A 189 -16.42 3.69 -1.99
N PRO A 190 -17.03 4.29 -0.94
CA PRO A 190 -16.40 4.38 0.37
C PRO A 190 -16.01 3.01 0.94
N SER A 191 -15.07 3.05 1.88
CA SER A 191 -14.56 1.89 2.61
C SER A 191 -15.66 1.03 3.22
N ILE A 192 -15.46 -0.29 3.23
CA ILE A 192 -16.45 -1.24 3.75
C ILE A 192 -16.52 -1.15 5.28
N ASP A 193 -17.66 -0.69 5.83
CA ASP A 193 -17.89 -0.53 7.27
C ASP A 193 -17.62 -1.80 8.10
N ALA A 194 -18.02 -2.97 7.58
CA ALA A 194 -17.78 -4.25 8.23
C ALA A 194 -16.27 -4.55 8.34
N ALA A 195 -15.51 -4.29 7.27
CA ALA A 195 -14.07 -4.43 7.26
C ALA A 195 -13.39 -3.41 8.18
N MET A 196 -13.85 -2.15 8.19
CA MET A 196 -13.34 -1.12 9.09
C MET A 196 -13.46 -1.54 10.57
N LYS A 197 -14.65 -2.02 10.96
CA LYS A 197 -14.90 -2.51 12.33
C LYS A 197 -14.05 -3.74 12.65
N ARG A 198 -13.95 -4.68 11.71
CA ARG A 198 -13.21 -5.93 11.88
C ARG A 198 -11.73 -5.68 12.14
N PHE A 199 -11.11 -4.82 11.32
CA PHE A 199 -9.67 -4.55 11.32
C PHE A 199 -9.29 -3.33 12.15
N LYS A 200 -10.24 -2.76 12.91
CA LYS A 200 -10.03 -1.66 13.86
C LYS A 200 -9.42 -0.41 13.20
N MET A 201 -9.93 -0.08 12.01
CA MET A 201 -9.45 1.07 11.25
C MET A 201 -9.83 2.41 11.92
N PRO A 202 -9.00 3.46 11.83
CA PRO A 202 -9.32 4.79 12.32
C PRO A 202 -10.62 5.34 11.72
N GLY A 203 -11.37 6.09 12.52
CA GLY A 203 -12.63 6.71 12.08
C GLY A 203 -12.47 7.70 10.92
N ALA A 204 -11.25 8.21 10.70
CA ALA A 204 -10.93 9.08 9.56
C ALA A 204 -11.18 8.43 8.19
N LEU A 205 -11.18 7.09 8.11
CA LEU A 205 -11.48 6.32 6.89
C LEU A 205 -12.98 6.16 6.64
N LYS A 206 -13.83 6.50 7.62
CA LYS A 206 -15.26 6.28 7.52
C LYS A 206 -15.82 7.18 6.43
N ASP A 207 -16.67 6.59 5.58
CA ASP A 207 -17.29 7.28 4.46
C ASP A 207 -16.27 7.85 3.44
N GLN A 208 -14.98 7.48 3.55
CA GLN A 208 -13.93 7.85 2.61
C GLN A 208 -13.72 6.76 1.57
N ARG A 209 -13.57 7.19 0.32
CA ARG A 209 -12.94 6.38 -0.73
C ARG A 209 -11.45 6.28 -0.46
N LEU A 210 -10.83 5.22 -0.96
CA LEU A 210 -9.40 4.98 -0.85
C LEU A 210 -8.72 5.27 -2.17
N ARG A 211 -7.57 5.93 -2.10
CA ARG A 211 -6.61 6.05 -3.18
C ARG A 211 -5.49 5.03 -2.97
N TYR A 212 -5.18 4.31 -4.02
CA TYR A 212 -4.05 3.41 -4.10
C TYR A 212 -3.04 3.98 -5.09
N GLY A 213 -1.78 4.05 -4.68
CA GLY A 213 -0.68 4.37 -5.56
C GLY A 213 0.34 3.24 -5.59
N TRP A 214 0.95 3.04 -6.74
CA TRP A 214 2.07 2.12 -6.93
C TRP A 214 3.08 2.76 -7.88
N ILE A 215 4.35 2.69 -7.47
CA ILE A 215 5.51 3.27 -8.13
C ILE A 215 6.55 2.16 -8.22
N GLN A 216 7.05 1.88 -9.41
CA GLN A 216 8.32 1.19 -9.57
C GLN A 216 9.35 2.18 -10.09
N PHE A 217 10.35 2.47 -9.28
CA PHE A 217 11.43 3.39 -9.58
C PHE A 217 12.67 2.56 -9.87
N SER A 218 13.17 2.62 -11.11
CA SER A 218 14.36 1.92 -11.57
C SER A 218 15.52 2.91 -11.68
N PRO A 219 16.41 2.95 -10.66
CA PRO A 219 17.67 3.69 -10.79
C PRO A 219 18.47 3.07 -11.96
N GLY A 220 19.08 3.91 -12.79
CA GLY A 220 19.82 3.46 -13.98
C GLY A 220 18.98 3.12 -15.21
N GLY A 221 17.65 3.11 -15.10
CA GLY A 221 16.71 2.92 -16.22
C GLY A 221 16.35 1.47 -16.52
N ILE A 222 15.38 1.24 -17.42
CA ILE A 222 14.73 -0.07 -17.65
C ILE A 222 15.72 -1.20 -18.01
N THR A 223 16.87 -0.86 -18.59
CA THR A 223 17.90 -1.82 -19.01
C THR A 223 19.00 -2.04 -17.96
N SER A 224 18.94 -1.35 -16.82
CA SER A 224 19.92 -1.44 -15.74
C SER A 224 19.72 -2.70 -14.89
N SER A 225 20.82 -3.23 -14.37
CA SER A 225 20.82 -4.32 -13.37
C SER A 225 20.66 -3.82 -11.94
N GLU A 226 20.38 -2.52 -11.74
CA GLU A 226 20.18 -1.92 -10.43
C GLU A 226 18.85 -2.35 -9.80
N SER A 227 18.84 -2.45 -8.46
CA SER A 227 17.65 -2.84 -7.71
C SER A 227 16.53 -1.81 -7.87
N ILE A 228 15.33 -2.27 -8.21
CA ILE A 228 14.17 -1.41 -8.40
C ILE A 228 13.52 -1.15 -7.05
N ILE A 229 13.22 0.11 -6.77
CA ILE A 229 12.46 0.48 -5.58
C ILE A 229 10.98 0.45 -5.94
N SER A 230 10.27 -0.54 -5.38
CA SER A 230 8.82 -0.61 -5.47
C SER A 230 8.20 -0.01 -4.23
N LEU A 231 7.36 1.00 -4.44
CA LEU A 231 6.61 1.68 -3.40
C LEU A 231 5.12 1.61 -3.72
N ALA A 232 4.31 1.25 -2.73
CA ALA A 232 2.86 1.39 -2.84
C ALA A 232 2.27 2.00 -1.59
N PHE A 233 1.13 2.67 -1.74
CA PHE A 233 0.38 3.21 -0.62
C PHE A 233 -1.11 3.03 -0.83
N ALA A 234 -1.86 3.00 0.27
CA ALA A 234 -3.30 3.14 0.28
C ALA A 234 -3.70 4.14 1.37
N THR A 235 -4.54 5.12 1.01
CA THR A 235 -4.80 6.30 1.83
C THR A 235 -6.21 6.84 1.56
N PRO A 236 -6.86 7.55 2.50
CA PRO A 236 -8.06 8.32 2.19
C PRO A 236 -7.80 9.30 1.02
N VAL A 237 -8.75 9.44 0.09
CA VAL A 237 -8.60 10.36 -1.06
C VAL A 237 -8.31 11.81 -0.64
N ASN A 238 -8.75 12.22 0.55
CA ASN A 238 -8.54 13.56 1.10
C ASN A 238 -7.23 13.73 1.91
N SER A 239 -6.35 12.72 1.96
CA SER A 239 -5.10 12.78 2.72
C SER A 239 -4.05 13.73 2.15
N GLY A 240 -4.19 14.13 0.88
CA GLY A 240 -3.17 14.89 0.15
C GLY A 240 -1.96 14.05 -0.28
N ILE A 241 -2.00 12.73 -0.09
CA ILE A 241 -0.99 11.80 -0.60
C ILE A 241 -1.45 11.29 -1.96
N ASP A 242 -0.64 11.52 -2.99
CA ASP A 242 -0.85 11.05 -4.36
C ASP A 242 0.45 10.54 -4.98
N VAL A 243 0.34 9.84 -6.10
CA VAL A 243 1.48 9.14 -6.70
C VAL A 243 2.56 10.11 -7.20
N SER A 244 2.18 11.34 -7.57
CA SER A 244 3.11 12.33 -8.12
C SER A 244 3.92 12.98 -7.01
N GLY A 245 3.26 13.40 -5.92
CA GLY A 245 3.93 13.94 -4.75
C GLY A 245 4.86 12.92 -4.09
N VAL A 246 4.46 11.65 -4.03
CA VAL A 246 5.33 10.58 -3.49
C VAL A 246 6.53 10.34 -4.41
N LEU A 247 6.34 10.32 -5.73
CA LEU A 247 7.46 10.20 -6.68
C LEU A 247 8.45 11.37 -6.56
N ASP A 248 7.97 12.60 -6.45
CA ASP A 248 8.84 13.77 -6.32
C ASP A 248 9.71 13.68 -5.06
N GLN A 249 9.13 13.22 -3.95
CA GLN A 249 9.88 12.94 -2.72
C GLN A 249 10.87 11.78 -2.89
N LEU A 250 10.47 10.69 -3.56
CA LEU A 250 11.31 9.54 -3.82
C LEU A 250 12.56 9.94 -4.64
N ALA A 251 12.35 10.61 -5.78
CA ALA A 251 13.42 11.05 -6.67
C ALA A 251 14.38 12.05 -6.00
N ALA A 252 13.85 12.96 -5.18
CA ALA A 252 14.67 13.95 -4.47
C ALA A 252 15.52 13.33 -3.34
N ASN A 253 15.03 12.28 -2.68
CA ASN A 253 15.73 11.66 -1.55
C ASN A 253 16.65 10.51 -1.96
N TYR A 254 16.33 9.78 -3.04
CA TYR A 254 17.24 8.76 -3.59
C TYR A 254 18.63 9.35 -3.91
N LYS A 255 18.68 10.51 -4.59
CA LYS A 255 19.93 11.22 -4.90
C LYS A 255 20.77 11.61 -3.68
N LYS A 256 20.13 11.86 -2.53
CA LYS A 256 20.83 12.22 -1.29
C LYS A 256 21.49 11.01 -0.62
N THR A 257 20.97 9.81 -0.88
CA THR A 257 21.55 8.56 -0.38
C THR A 257 22.76 8.16 -1.21
N GLU A 258 22.72 8.34 -2.54
CA GLU A 258 23.89 8.10 -3.40
C GLU A 258 25.06 9.06 -3.09
N ASN A 259 24.80 10.35 -2.87
CA ASN A 259 25.86 11.32 -2.54
C ASN A 259 26.52 11.14 -1.16
N LYS A 260 26.09 10.14 -0.38
CA LYS A 260 26.67 9.80 0.94
C LYS A 260 27.48 8.51 0.94
N ASN A 261 27.44 7.75 -0.15
CA ASN A 261 28.26 6.56 -0.37
C ASN A 261 29.38 6.86 -1.37
#